data_AF-A0A1V6FNZ9-F1
#
_entry.id   AF-A0A1V6FNZ9-F1
#
_cell.length_a   1.000
_cell.length_b   1.000
_cell.length_c   1.000
_cell.angle_alpha   90.00
_cell.angle_beta   90.00
_cell.angle_gamma   90.00
#
_symmetry.space_group_name_H-M   'P 1'
#
loop_
_entity.id
_entity.type
_entity.pdbx_description
1 polymer ?
#
loop_
_entity_poly.entity_id
_entity_poly.type
_entity_poly.pdbx_seq_one_letter_code
_entity_poly.pdbx_strand_id
1 'polypeptide(L)'
;MGAWLERVVFSSGGAALPFATQDYRTRRIDLTDANFMPALQASCSIPFVLRAVHDIPGAPPGAYWDGGITDYHLHLDYREAAGPVGAGLVLYPHFQQAVVPGWLDKALKWRHGATPFLDTTIVLAPDPAWVERLPNRKLPDRTDFTRYGNDLAARGKAWTTAVLASRQLADEWAAWLERPDPNQVLPL
;
A
#
# COMPACT_ATOMS: atom_id res chain seq x y z
N MET A 1 11.70 -1.49 -16.25
CA MET A 1 11.90 -0.33 -15.35
C MET A 1 13.20 -0.43 -14.54
N GLY A 2 13.61 -1.61 -14.07
CA GLY A 2 14.81 -1.79 -13.23
C GLY A 2 16.18 -1.38 -13.81
N ALA A 3 16.27 -1.08 -15.11
CA ALA A 3 17.48 -0.47 -15.70
C ALA A 3 17.61 1.04 -15.43
N TRP A 4 16.51 1.71 -15.08
CA TRP A 4 16.43 3.18 -14.96
C TRP A 4 16.01 3.65 -13.56
N LEU A 5 15.34 2.79 -12.80
CA LEU A 5 14.86 3.09 -11.45
C LEU A 5 15.58 2.21 -10.43
N GLU A 6 15.93 2.81 -9.29
CA GLU A 6 16.48 2.15 -8.12
C GLU A 6 15.45 2.26 -6.99
N ARG A 7 15.10 1.15 -6.34
CA ARG A 7 14.20 1.11 -5.18
C ARG A 7 15.01 1.52 -3.95
N VAL A 8 14.56 2.52 -3.21
CA VAL A 8 15.17 2.91 -1.92
C VAL A 8 14.14 2.76 -0.81
N VAL A 9 14.43 1.88 0.14
CA VAL A 9 13.56 1.54 1.27
C VAL A 9 14.19 2.08 2.54
N PHE A 10 13.55 3.06 3.16
CA PHE A 10 13.93 3.56 4.48
C PHE A 10 13.22 2.73 5.54
N SER A 11 13.97 2.11 6.46
CA SER A 11 13.42 1.19 7.46
C SER A 11 14.10 1.36 8.81
N SER A 12 13.36 1.19 9.90
CA SER A 12 13.93 1.21 11.25
C SER A 12 14.56 -0.14 11.62
N GLY A 13 15.50 -0.12 12.56
CA GLY A 13 15.89 -1.31 13.33
C GLY A 13 16.73 -2.36 12.61
N GLY A 14 17.46 -2.02 11.54
CA GLY A 14 18.40 -2.97 10.91
C GLY A 14 17.74 -4.16 10.18
N ALA A 15 16.40 -4.25 10.18
CA ALA A 15 15.68 -5.44 9.74
C ALA A 15 15.88 -5.73 8.25
N ALA A 16 16.08 -7.00 7.91
CA ALA A 16 16.09 -7.43 6.52
C ALA A 16 14.76 -7.05 5.84
N LEU A 17 14.82 -6.77 4.53
CA LEU A 17 13.60 -6.53 3.76
C LEU A 17 12.78 -7.82 3.71
N PRO A 18 11.46 -7.77 3.98
CA PRO A 18 10.63 -8.96 4.03
C PRO A 18 10.19 -9.44 2.64
N PHE A 19 10.94 -9.10 1.59
CA PHE A 19 10.62 -9.42 0.20
C PHE A 19 11.91 -9.50 -0.63
N ALA A 20 11.84 -10.25 -1.72
CA ALA A 20 12.95 -10.46 -2.63
C ALA A 20 13.25 -9.20 -3.47
N THR A 21 14.52 -8.95 -3.80
CA THR A 21 14.98 -7.68 -4.39
C THR A 21 15.68 -7.84 -5.73
N GLN A 22 15.37 -8.90 -6.48
CA GLN A 22 16.04 -9.21 -7.76
C GLN A 22 15.40 -8.47 -8.95
N ASP A 23 14.23 -7.86 -8.75
CA ASP A 23 13.45 -7.14 -9.76
C ASP A 23 13.96 -5.71 -10.03
N TYR A 24 14.36 -5.01 -8.97
CA TYR A 24 14.99 -3.70 -9.00
C TYR A 24 16.27 -3.71 -8.18
N ARG A 25 17.27 -2.95 -8.64
CA ARG A 25 18.36 -2.56 -7.74
C ARG A 25 17.73 -1.91 -6.51
N THR A 26 17.96 -2.51 -5.34
CA THR A 26 17.30 -2.11 -4.10
C THR A 26 18.34 -1.68 -3.07
N ARG A 27 18.10 -0.53 -2.44
CA ARG A 27 18.86 -0.01 -1.31
C ARG A 27 17.97 -0.01 -0.09
N ARG A 28 18.46 -0.62 0.99
CA ARG A 28 17.90 -0.43 2.32
C ARG A 28 18.72 0.64 3.03
N ILE A 29 18.07 1.69 3.50
CA ILE A 29 18.67 2.77 4.27
C ILE A 29 18.04 2.77 5.66
N ASP A 30 18.85 2.92 6.70
CA ASP A 30 18.33 3.07 8.06
C ASP A 30 17.57 4.39 8.19
N LEU A 31 16.35 4.30 8.71
CA LEU A 31 15.53 5.47 9.01
C LEU A 31 16.13 6.18 10.25
N THR A 32 16.38 7.47 10.11
CA THR A 32 16.97 8.34 11.15
C THR A 32 16.18 9.63 11.23
N ASP A 33 16.30 10.36 12.34
CA ASP A 33 15.64 11.66 12.49
C ASP A 33 16.03 12.63 11.37
N ALA A 34 17.29 12.56 10.89
CA ALA A 34 17.80 13.42 9.83
C ALA A 34 17.19 13.11 8.44
N ASN A 35 16.76 11.87 8.19
CA ASN A 35 16.22 11.46 6.89
C ASN A 35 14.71 11.18 6.90
N PHE A 36 14.08 11.14 8.07
CA PHE A 36 12.66 10.81 8.20
C PHE A 36 11.75 11.72 7.38
N MET A 37 11.82 13.04 7.62
CA MET A 37 10.99 14.01 6.91
C MET A 37 11.23 14.06 5.40
N PRO A 38 12.49 14.11 4.89
CA PRO A 38 12.71 14.10 3.44
C PRO A 38 12.33 12.76 2.79
N ALA A 39 12.51 11.62 3.46
CA ALA A 39 12.06 10.32 2.96
C ALA A 39 10.52 10.24 2.88
N LEU A 40 9.82 10.72 3.92
CA LEU A 40 8.36 10.80 3.94
C LEU A 40 7.84 11.72 2.82
N GLN A 41 8.48 12.88 2.62
CA GLN A 41 8.12 13.79 1.54
C GLN A 41 8.34 13.14 0.17
N ALA A 42 9.48 12.47 -0.03
CA ALA A 42 9.78 11.78 -1.28
C ALA A 42 8.77 10.68 -1.59
N SER A 43 8.37 9.90 -0.58
CA SER A 43 7.35 8.85 -0.71
C SER A 43 5.99 9.38 -1.17
N CYS A 44 5.74 10.68 -1.07
CA CYS A 44 4.51 11.35 -1.52
C CYS A 44 4.73 12.22 -2.77
N SER A 45 5.96 12.33 -3.28
CA SER A 45 6.29 13.17 -4.44
C SER A 45 5.94 12.45 -5.74
N ILE A 46 4.71 12.60 -6.20
CA ILE A 46 4.26 12.03 -7.49
C ILE A 46 4.98 12.74 -8.65
N PRO A 47 5.62 12.01 -9.58
CA PRO A 47 6.25 12.59 -10.76
C PRO A 47 5.30 13.48 -11.56
N PHE A 48 5.83 14.60 -12.06
CA PHE A 48 5.09 15.61 -12.84
C PHE A 48 3.99 16.38 -12.08
N VAL A 49 3.74 16.05 -10.81
CA VAL A 49 2.82 16.80 -9.93
C VAL A 49 3.58 17.58 -8.87
N LEU A 50 4.59 16.95 -8.27
CA LEU A 50 5.43 17.53 -7.23
C LEU A 50 6.90 17.57 -7.68
N ARG A 51 7.76 18.22 -6.89
CA ARG A 51 9.22 18.19 -7.11
C ARG A 51 9.82 16.95 -6.46
N ALA A 52 10.87 16.41 -7.07
CA ALA A 52 11.71 15.42 -6.41
C ALA A 52 12.29 15.99 -5.11
N VAL A 53 12.48 15.11 -4.14
CA VAL A 53 13.40 15.38 -3.04
C VAL A 53 14.78 14.95 -3.49
N HIS A 54 15.79 15.80 -3.29
CA HIS A 54 17.14 15.50 -3.71
C HIS A 54 18.03 15.17 -2.50
N ASP A 55 18.96 14.24 -2.72
CA ASP A 55 20.10 13.99 -1.84
C ASP A 55 19.71 13.79 -0.37
N ILE A 56 18.77 12.85 -0.14
CA ILE A 56 18.26 12.53 1.20
C ILE A 56 19.42 12.06 2.10
N PRO A 57 19.57 12.61 3.33
CA PRO A 57 20.66 12.25 4.22
C PRO A 57 20.81 10.74 4.44
N GLY A 58 22.03 10.23 4.26
CA GLY A 58 22.37 8.81 4.40
C GLY A 58 21.97 7.92 3.22
N ALA A 59 21.25 8.45 2.22
CA ALA A 59 20.93 7.74 1.00
C ALA A 59 21.88 8.15 -0.16
N PRO A 60 21.97 7.37 -1.26
CA PRO A 60 22.75 7.76 -2.42
C PRO A 60 22.37 9.15 -2.98
N PRO A 61 23.29 9.93 -3.55
CA PRO A 61 22.92 11.16 -4.23
C PRO A 61 21.94 10.89 -5.38
N GLY A 62 20.96 11.78 -5.58
CA GLY A 62 19.96 11.60 -6.64
C GLY A 62 18.59 12.22 -6.35
N ALA A 63 17.67 12.00 -7.29
CA ALA A 63 16.29 12.46 -7.22
C ALA A 63 15.37 11.33 -6.73
N TYR A 64 14.62 11.61 -5.67
CA TYR A 64 13.72 10.68 -5.00
C TYR A 64 12.26 11.06 -5.27
N TRP A 65 11.48 10.05 -5.62
CA TRP A 65 10.08 10.15 -6.03
C TRP A 65 9.23 9.11 -5.30
N ASP A 66 7.91 9.24 -5.43
CA ASP A 66 6.91 8.34 -4.86
C ASP A 66 7.18 6.88 -5.24
N GLY A 67 7.23 6.01 -4.24
CA GLY A 67 7.52 4.58 -4.40
C GLY A 67 6.47 3.81 -5.18
N GLY A 68 5.26 4.37 -5.35
CA GLY A 68 4.19 3.77 -6.13
C GLY A 68 4.53 3.59 -7.60
N ILE A 69 5.55 4.27 -8.13
CA ILE A 69 6.07 4.00 -9.48
C ILE A 69 6.53 2.54 -9.60
N THR A 70 7.23 2.02 -8.60
CA THR A 70 7.75 0.64 -8.58
C THR A 70 6.82 -0.31 -7.82
N ASP A 71 6.26 0.13 -6.69
CA ASP A 71 5.65 -0.73 -5.67
C ASP A 71 4.27 -0.20 -5.24
N TYR A 72 3.30 -0.10 -6.16
CA TYR A 72 2.04 0.63 -5.94
C TYR A 72 1.15 0.04 -4.84
N HIS A 73 0.66 -1.18 -5.02
CA HIS A 73 -0.02 -1.92 -3.95
C HIS A 73 0.91 -2.95 -3.31
N LEU A 74 2.23 -2.72 -3.34
CA LEU A 74 3.22 -3.62 -2.75
C LEU A 74 3.08 -5.08 -3.22
N HIS A 75 2.84 -5.27 -4.53
CA HIS A 75 2.86 -6.58 -5.18
C HIS A 75 4.32 -7.10 -5.31
N LEU A 76 4.94 -7.34 -4.16
CA LEU A 76 6.34 -7.73 -4.01
C LEU A 76 6.47 -9.25 -3.92
N ASP A 77 7.67 -9.77 -4.20
CA ASP A 77 7.95 -11.20 -4.07
C ASP A 77 8.16 -11.59 -2.60
N TYR A 78 7.10 -12.09 -1.96
CA TYR A 78 7.10 -12.49 -0.56
C TYR A 78 7.41 -13.98 -0.34
N ARG A 79 7.79 -14.72 -1.38
CA ARG A 79 8.05 -16.17 -1.25
C ARG A 79 9.20 -16.48 -0.29
N GLU A 80 10.15 -15.56 -0.19
CA GLU A 80 11.28 -15.63 0.75
C GLU A 80 11.02 -14.90 2.07
N ALA A 81 9.80 -14.41 2.31
CA ALA A 81 9.43 -13.79 3.59
C ALA A 81 9.51 -14.85 4.70
N ALA A 82 10.65 -14.90 5.37
CA ALA A 82 10.88 -15.79 6.50
C ALA A 82 10.21 -15.21 7.74
N GLY A 83 9.28 -15.98 8.33
CA GLY A 83 8.90 -15.78 9.71
C GLY A 83 10.00 -16.34 10.64
N PRO A 84 9.97 -16.05 11.95
CA PRO A 84 10.89 -16.62 12.93
C PRO A 84 10.90 -18.16 13.00
N VAL A 85 9.93 -18.83 12.35
CA VAL A 85 9.65 -20.26 12.47
C VAL A 85 9.52 -20.97 11.09
N GLY A 86 9.91 -20.34 9.99
CA GLY A 86 9.82 -20.92 8.64
C GLY A 86 9.07 -20.02 7.63
N ALA A 87 8.43 -20.64 6.63
CA ALA A 87 7.64 -19.93 5.61
C ALA A 87 6.58 -19.05 6.29
N GLY A 88 6.73 -17.72 6.17
CA GLY A 88 5.83 -16.75 6.76
C GLY A 88 4.62 -16.50 5.88
N LEU A 89 3.51 -16.08 6.51
CA LEU A 89 2.38 -15.48 5.80
C LEU A 89 2.49 -13.95 5.88
N VAL A 90 2.15 -13.28 4.79
CA VAL A 90 2.04 -11.82 4.74
C VAL A 90 0.58 -11.44 4.90
N LEU A 91 0.26 -10.76 6.00
CA LEU A 91 -1.06 -10.16 6.18
C LEU A 91 -1.05 -8.77 5.53
N TYR A 92 -1.90 -8.56 4.53
CA TYR A 92 -2.01 -7.30 3.81
C TYR A 92 -3.41 -6.70 3.91
N PRO A 93 -3.69 -5.88 4.95
CA PRO A 93 -4.90 -5.07 5.00
C PRO A 93 -4.90 -4.07 3.84
N HIS A 94 -5.88 -4.19 2.96
CA HIS A 94 -5.98 -3.39 1.76
C HIS A 94 -7.42 -2.92 1.52
N PHE A 95 -7.58 -1.88 0.72
CA PHE A 95 -8.90 -1.29 0.46
C PHE A 95 -9.67 -1.98 -0.67
N GLN A 96 -9.06 -2.97 -1.32
CA GLN A 96 -9.62 -3.80 -2.39
C GLN A 96 -8.89 -5.15 -2.44
N GLN A 97 -9.43 -6.12 -3.19
CA GLN A 97 -8.79 -7.42 -3.39
C GLN A 97 -7.57 -7.35 -4.33
N ALA A 98 -7.65 -6.57 -5.41
CA ALA A 98 -6.62 -6.55 -6.45
C ALA A 98 -5.35 -5.79 -6.00
N VAL A 99 -4.22 -6.51 -6.03
CA VAL A 99 -2.90 -5.98 -5.66
C VAL A 99 -2.15 -5.60 -6.95
N VAL A 100 -2.24 -4.34 -7.36
CA VAL A 100 -1.70 -3.84 -8.62
C VAL A 100 -0.19 -3.58 -8.49
N PRO A 101 0.67 -4.09 -9.40
CA PRO A 101 2.12 -4.01 -9.24
C PRO A 101 2.71 -2.59 -9.22
N GLY A 102 2.58 -1.84 -10.31
CA GLY A 102 3.07 -0.47 -10.40
C GLY A 102 1.96 0.53 -10.66
N TRP A 103 2.23 1.81 -10.42
CA TRP A 103 1.27 2.89 -10.66
C TRP A 103 0.86 2.96 -12.14
N LEU A 104 1.81 2.69 -13.05
CA LEU A 104 1.56 2.62 -14.50
C LEU A 104 0.68 1.43 -14.91
N ASP A 105 0.57 0.40 -14.08
CA ASP A 105 -0.29 -0.77 -14.32
C ASP A 105 -1.76 -0.50 -13.97
N LYS A 106 -2.09 0.64 -13.34
CA LYS A 106 -3.45 0.96 -12.87
C LYS A 106 -4.52 0.83 -13.97
N ALA A 107 -4.21 1.23 -15.20
CA ALA A 107 -5.11 1.13 -16.35
C ALA A 107 -5.05 -0.24 -17.06
N LEU A 108 -4.01 -1.02 -16.82
CA LEU A 108 -3.74 -2.30 -17.49
C LEU A 108 -4.39 -3.45 -16.72
N LYS A 109 -5.70 -3.65 -16.87
CA LYS A 109 -6.47 -4.63 -16.08
C LYS A 109 -5.94 -6.07 -16.15
N TRP A 110 -5.30 -6.45 -17.25
CA TRP A 110 -4.67 -7.77 -17.40
C TRP A 110 -3.46 -7.99 -16.46
N ARG A 111 -2.93 -6.92 -15.85
CA ARG A 111 -1.84 -6.93 -14.87
C ARG A 111 -2.33 -7.01 -13.41
N HIS A 112 -3.65 -7.10 -13.19
CA HIS A 112 -4.24 -6.99 -11.84
C HIS A 112 -4.42 -8.34 -11.15
N GLY A 113 -4.19 -9.45 -11.85
CA GLY A 113 -4.27 -10.79 -11.26
C GLY A 113 -3.09 -11.09 -10.35
N ALA A 114 -3.31 -11.93 -9.35
CA ALA A 114 -2.25 -12.41 -8.48
C ALA A 114 -1.18 -13.19 -9.26
N THR A 115 0.05 -13.10 -8.81
CA THR A 115 1.16 -13.92 -9.31
C THR A 115 1.74 -14.76 -8.17
N PRO A 116 2.66 -15.70 -8.46
CA PRO A 116 3.34 -16.49 -7.42
C PRO A 116 4.03 -15.66 -6.34
N PHE A 117 4.26 -14.37 -6.57
CA PHE A 117 4.80 -13.44 -5.58
C PHE A 117 3.90 -13.27 -4.35
N LEU A 118 2.59 -13.54 -4.51
CA LEU A 118 1.57 -13.41 -3.48
C LEU A 118 1.07 -14.76 -2.95
N ASP A 119 1.71 -15.89 -3.28
CA ASP A 119 1.28 -17.22 -2.83
C ASP A 119 1.20 -17.36 -1.29
N THR A 120 1.96 -16.53 -0.56
CA THR A 120 1.99 -16.48 0.90
C THR A 120 1.25 -15.27 1.48
N THR A 121 0.46 -14.55 0.67
CA THR A 121 -0.21 -13.30 1.07
C THR A 121 -1.70 -13.52 1.35
N ILE A 122 -2.15 -13.09 2.52
CA ILE A 122 -3.57 -12.98 2.88
C ILE A 122 -3.96 -11.49 2.77
N VAL A 123 -4.83 -11.16 1.82
CA VAL A 123 -5.36 -9.80 1.70
C VAL A 123 -6.64 -9.68 2.51
N LEU A 124 -6.68 -8.75 3.45
CA LEU A 124 -7.92 -8.36 4.14
C LEU A 124 -8.50 -7.16 3.42
N ALA A 125 -9.63 -7.35 2.74
CA ALA A 125 -10.31 -6.31 1.98
C ALA A 125 -11.80 -6.26 2.31
N PRO A 126 -12.43 -5.07 2.26
CA PRO A 126 -13.88 -4.96 2.48
C PRO A 126 -14.65 -5.62 1.33
N ASP A 127 -15.80 -6.21 1.67
CA ASP A 127 -16.79 -6.63 0.68
C ASP A 127 -17.18 -5.44 -0.21
N PRO A 128 -17.14 -5.56 -1.55
CA PRO A 128 -17.64 -4.52 -2.44
C PRO A 128 -19.06 -4.05 -2.11
N ALA A 129 -19.94 -4.95 -1.67
CA ALA A 129 -21.30 -4.60 -1.24
C ALA A 129 -21.33 -3.78 0.06
N TRP A 130 -20.29 -3.85 0.89
CA TRP A 130 -20.10 -2.94 2.02
C TRP A 130 -19.71 -1.54 1.54
N VAL A 131 -18.81 -1.43 0.57
CA VAL A 131 -18.38 -0.16 -0.03
C VAL A 131 -19.56 0.59 -0.67
N GLU A 132 -20.48 -0.14 -1.30
CA GLU A 132 -21.69 0.41 -1.90
C GLU A 132 -22.65 1.08 -0.90
N ARG A 133 -22.56 0.75 0.39
CA ARG A 133 -23.37 1.37 1.46
C ARG A 133 -22.78 2.68 1.99
N LEU A 134 -21.54 3.00 1.63
CA LEU A 134 -20.88 4.22 2.08
C LEU A 134 -21.45 5.46 1.37
N PRO A 135 -21.23 6.67 1.92
CA PRO A 135 -21.50 7.90 1.20
C PRO A 135 -20.90 7.85 -0.20
N ASN A 136 -21.68 8.26 -1.19
CA ASN A 136 -21.29 8.24 -2.59
C ASN A 136 -20.99 6.84 -3.18
N ARG A 137 -21.32 5.76 -2.45
CA ARG A 137 -21.12 4.37 -2.89
C ARG A 137 -19.66 4.04 -3.17
N LYS A 138 -18.74 4.64 -2.42
CA LYS A 138 -17.29 4.46 -2.56
C LYS A 138 -16.57 4.75 -1.25
N LEU A 139 -15.32 4.32 -1.19
CA LEU A 139 -14.37 4.81 -0.18
C LEU A 139 -14.05 6.30 -0.44
N PRO A 140 -13.82 7.11 0.61
CA PRO A 140 -13.38 8.48 0.43
C PRO A 140 -12.06 8.56 -0.33
N ASP A 141 -11.97 9.51 -1.27
CA ASP A 141 -10.77 9.68 -2.10
C ASP A 141 -10.58 11.15 -2.54
N ARG A 142 -9.50 11.42 -3.29
CA ARG A 142 -9.14 12.78 -3.73
C ARG A 142 -10.20 13.47 -4.62
N THR A 143 -11.08 12.72 -5.28
CA THR A 143 -12.14 13.31 -6.12
C THR A 143 -13.23 13.96 -5.27
N ASP A 144 -13.28 13.67 -3.96
CA ASP A 144 -14.21 14.32 -3.03
C ASP A 144 -13.90 15.82 -2.85
N PHE A 145 -12.64 16.25 -3.04
CA PHE A 145 -12.30 17.67 -3.04
C PHE A 145 -13.03 18.41 -4.16
N THR A 146 -13.04 17.85 -5.37
CA THR A 146 -13.75 18.42 -6.51
C THR A 146 -15.27 18.29 -6.36
N ARG A 147 -15.76 17.14 -5.87
CA ARG A 147 -17.19 16.88 -5.72
C ARG A 147 -17.89 17.86 -4.78
N TYR A 148 -17.29 18.09 -3.61
CA TYR A 148 -17.88 18.95 -2.59
C TYR A 148 -17.46 20.41 -2.73
N GLY A 149 -16.34 20.70 -3.41
CA GLY A 149 -15.86 22.06 -3.61
C GLY A 149 -15.68 22.81 -2.29
N ASN A 150 -16.44 23.90 -2.13
CA ASN A 150 -16.41 24.75 -0.93
C ASN A 150 -17.27 24.21 0.22
N ASP A 151 -18.07 23.15 0.01
CA ASP A 151 -18.88 22.53 1.06
C ASP A 151 -18.05 21.59 1.93
N LEU A 152 -17.20 22.21 2.77
CA LEU A 152 -16.36 21.50 3.73
C LEU A 152 -17.19 20.67 4.72
N ALA A 153 -18.37 21.16 5.11
CA ALA A 153 -19.22 20.49 6.09
C ALA A 153 -19.78 19.18 5.52
N ALA A 154 -20.29 19.19 4.29
CA ALA A 154 -20.77 17.96 3.64
C ALA A 154 -19.64 16.97 3.36
N ARG A 155 -18.47 17.46 2.92
CA ARG A 155 -17.29 16.59 2.74
C ARG A 155 -16.86 15.94 4.06
N GLY A 156 -16.76 16.74 5.11
CA GLY A 156 -16.42 16.26 6.45
C GLY A 156 -17.42 15.22 6.95
N LYS A 157 -18.72 15.48 6.77
CA LYS A 157 -19.79 14.53 7.13
C LYS A 157 -19.64 13.20 6.38
N ALA A 158 -19.40 13.23 5.06
CA ALA A 158 -19.21 12.02 4.27
C ALA A 158 -17.97 11.23 4.71
N TRP A 159 -16.84 11.92 4.90
CA TRP A 159 -15.61 11.32 5.42
C TRP A 159 -15.82 10.66 6.79
N THR A 160 -16.36 11.41 7.77
CA THR A 160 -16.62 10.91 9.12
C THR A 160 -17.57 9.72 9.11
N THR A 161 -18.61 9.73 8.26
CA THR A 161 -19.54 8.60 8.14
C THR A 161 -18.81 7.34 7.66
N ALA A 162 -17.93 7.44 6.67
CA ALA A 162 -17.14 6.30 6.20
C ALA A 162 -16.14 5.78 7.24
N VAL A 163 -15.49 6.69 7.99
CA VAL A 163 -14.59 6.34 9.10
C VAL A 163 -15.35 5.63 10.22
N LEU A 164 -16.55 6.11 10.59
CA LEU A 164 -17.35 5.43 11.61
C LEU A 164 -17.84 4.06 11.14
N ALA A 165 -18.20 3.93 9.86
CA ALA A 165 -18.61 2.66 9.28
C ALA A 165 -17.48 1.62 9.29
N SER A 166 -16.20 2.02 9.18
CA SER A 166 -15.07 1.08 9.17
C SER A 166 -14.90 0.34 10.50
N ARG A 167 -15.53 0.81 11.59
CA ARG A 167 -15.58 0.09 12.86
C ARG A 167 -16.16 -1.32 12.69
N GLN A 168 -17.17 -1.47 11.83
CA GLN A 168 -17.75 -2.77 11.48
C GLN A 168 -16.67 -3.75 11.00
N LEU A 169 -15.78 -3.31 10.11
CA LEU A 169 -14.73 -4.18 9.54
C LEU A 169 -13.75 -4.66 10.62
N ALA A 170 -13.42 -3.79 11.59
CA ALA A 170 -12.55 -4.15 12.70
C ALA A 170 -13.23 -5.15 13.65
N ASP A 171 -14.52 -4.94 13.96
CA ASP A 171 -15.28 -5.83 14.84
C ASP A 171 -15.54 -7.19 14.18
N GLU A 172 -15.84 -7.23 12.88
CA GLU A 172 -15.99 -8.47 12.11
C GLU A 172 -14.67 -9.26 12.02
N TRP A 173 -13.54 -8.59 11.82
CA TRP A 173 -12.23 -9.23 11.85
C TRP A 173 -11.90 -9.81 13.22
N ALA A 174 -12.17 -9.06 14.29
CA ALA A 174 -11.96 -9.55 15.65
C ALA A 174 -12.83 -10.79 15.94
N ALA A 175 -14.09 -10.79 15.52
CA ALA A 175 -14.98 -11.94 15.67
C ALA A 175 -14.50 -13.16 14.86
N TRP A 176 -13.97 -12.96 13.65
CA TRP A 176 -13.39 -14.04 12.85
C TRP A 176 -12.14 -14.61 13.51
N LEU A 177 -11.28 -13.78 14.12
CA LEU A 177 -10.10 -14.25 14.85
C LEU A 177 -10.44 -15.13 16.06
N GLU A 178 -11.56 -14.87 16.74
CA GLU A 178 -12.05 -15.71 17.84
C GLU A 178 -12.57 -17.07 17.35
N ARG A 179 -13.14 -17.12 16.14
CA ARG A 179 -13.78 -18.31 15.55
C ARG A 179 -13.48 -18.38 14.05
N PRO A 180 -12.25 -18.74 13.66
CA PRO A 180 -11.84 -18.69 12.26
C PRO A 180 -12.60 -19.72 11.43
N ASP A 181 -13.07 -19.26 10.26
CA ASP A 181 -13.68 -20.10 9.23
C ASP A 181 -12.86 -19.99 7.93
N PRO A 182 -11.97 -20.96 7.65
CA PRO A 182 -11.16 -20.97 6.43
C PRO A 182 -11.98 -21.01 5.14
N ASN A 183 -13.25 -21.42 5.17
CA ASN A 183 -14.09 -21.44 3.97
C ASN A 183 -14.46 -20.04 3.48
N GLN A 184 -14.25 -19.01 4.29
CA GLN A 184 -14.43 -17.60 3.92
C GLN A 184 -13.19 -17.00 3.24
N VAL A 185 -12.08 -17.75 3.16
CA VAL A 185 -10.88 -17.33 2.45
C VAL A 185 -11.03 -17.63 0.96
N LEU A 186 -10.96 -16.59 0.14
CA LEU A 186 -11.09 -16.68 -1.31
C LEU A 186 -9.70 -16.64 -1.99
N PRO A 187 -9.54 -17.26 -3.17
CA PRO A 187 -8.36 -17.04 -4.01
C PRO A 187 -8.20 -15.56 -4.38
N LEU A 188 -6.96 -15.09 -4.48
CA LEU A 188 -6.64 -13.74 -4.95
C LEU A 188 -6.87 -13.57 -6.45
#